data_AF-A0AAN7Q7X1-F1
#
_entry.id   AF-A0AAN7Q7X1-F1
#
_cell.length_a   1.000
_cell.length_b   1.000
_cell.length_c   1.000
_cell.angle_alpha   90.00
_cell.angle_beta   90.00
_cell.angle_gamma   90.00
#
_symmetry.space_group_name_H-M   'P 1'
#
loop_
_entity.id
_entity.type
_entity.pdbx_description
1 polymer ?
#
loop_
_entity_poly.entity_id
_entity_poly.type
_entity_poly.pdbx_seq_one_letter_code
_entity_poly.pdbx_strand_id
1 'polypeptide(L)'
;MYRLHKFVIHIQVEKGLILFNGKHELRLYIEKYLFFIYVQSLIAEPFSSRSLTDKAEIKRLGRPTPNLNIIQSVSSKKRSFNRTFNRAIYNKHTWICGCEIKNALFCFPCLLFGGESSWTKTGFTDLNHSGDRIKKHTLSEKHDYC
;
A
#
# COMPACT_ATOMS: atom_id res chain seq x y z
N MET A 1 18.85 9.08 44.60
CA MET A 1 17.73 9.46 43.71
C MET A 1 18.19 9.29 42.26
N TYR A 2 17.74 8.25 41.56
CA TYR A 2 18.14 8.02 40.16
C TYR A 2 17.18 8.78 39.23
N ARG A 3 17.70 9.80 38.53
CA ARG A 3 16.96 10.59 37.56
C ARG A 3 16.88 9.78 36.26
N LEU A 4 15.75 9.13 36.01
CA LEU A 4 15.46 8.49 34.72
C LEU A 4 15.40 9.59 33.64
N HIS A 5 16.49 9.76 32.88
CA HIS A 5 16.48 10.61 31.69
C HIS A 5 15.54 9.96 30.66
N LYS A 6 14.30 10.48 30.56
CA LYS A 6 13.42 10.17 29.43
C LYS A 6 14.09 10.69 28.16
N PHE A 7 14.50 9.79 27.27
CA PHE A 7 15.02 10.14 25.95
C PHE A 7 13.86 10.62 25.08
N VAL A 8 13.77 11.94 24.87
CA VAL A 8 12.81 12.54 23.93
C VAL A 8 13.54 12.75 22.60
N ILE A 9 12.97 12.23 21.51
CA ILE A 9 13.51 12.39 20.16
C ILE A 9 12.69 13.46 19.47
N HIS A 10 13.39 14.41 18.86
CA HIS A 10 12.82 15.56 18.18
C HIS A 10 13.02 15.40 16.67
N ILE A 11 11.94 15.44 15.89
CA ILE A 11 12.02 15.46 14.42
C ILE A 11 11.27 16.68 13.91
N GLN A 12 11.97 17.48 13.10
CA GLN A 12 11.37 18.58 12.36
C GLN A 12 10.80 18.04 11.05
N VAL A 13 9.50 18.28 10.83
CA VAL A 13 8.81 18.01 9.55
C VAL A 13 8.24 19.32 8.99
N GLU A 14 7.80 19.31 7.73
CA GLU A 14 7.22 20.51 7.07
C GLU A 14 6.05 21.15 7.84
N LYS A 15 5.36 20.36 8.68
CA LYS A 15 4.21 20.80 9.50
C LYS A 15 4.56 21.13 10.96
N GLY A 16 5.83 21.19 11.32
CA GLY A 16 6.30 21.55 12.66
C GLY A 16 7.16 20.48 13.34
N LEU A 17 7.33 20.63 14.66
CA LEU A 17 8.16 19.75 15.49
C LEU A 17 7.32 18.61 16.08
N ILE A 18 7.72 17.36 15.85
CA ILE A 18 7.10 16.19 16.48
C ILE A 18 8.02 15.68 17.58
N LEU A 19 7.44 15.47 18.76
CA LEU A 19 8.12 14.95 19.95
C LEU A 19 7.78 13.48 20.13
N PHE A 20 8.80 12.64 20.27
CA PHE A 20 8.66 11.21 20.54
C PHE A 20 9.27 10.86 21.89
N ASN A 21 8.51 10.19 22.75
CA ASN A 21 8.94 9.65 24.03
C ASN A 21 9.67 8.31 23.83
N GLY A 22 10.78 8.37 23.09
CA GLY A 22 11.72 7.27 22.92
C GLY A 22 11.66 6.62 21.54
N LYS A 23 12.63 5.72 21.32
CA LYS A 23 12.90 5.08 20.03
C LYS A 23 11.73 4.23 19.51
N HIS A 24 10.94 3.65 20.41
CA HIS A 24 9.79 2.82 20.03
C HIS A 24 8.65 3.66 19.42
N GLU A 25 8.29 4.79 20.05
CA GLU A 25 7.24 5.69 19.53
C GLU A 25 7.65 6.29 18.19
N LEU A 26 8.92 6.69 18.07
CA LEU A 26 9.47 7.13 16.79
C LEU A 26 9.43 6.02 15.74
N ARG A 27 9.82 4.80 16.10
CA ARG A 27 9.78 3.65 15.19
C ARG A 27 8.37 3.38 14.70
N LEU A 28 7.37 3.41 15.59
CA LEU A 28 5.96 3.23 15.20
C LEU A 28 5.46 4.35 14.29
N TYR A 29 5.86 5.61 14.55
CA TYR A 29 5.51 6.74 13.70
C TYR A 29 6.15 6.62 12.32
N ILE A 30 7.45 6.33 12.26
CA ILE A 30 8.16 6.10 11.01
C ILE A 30 7.53 4.91 10.29
N GLU A 31 7.34 3.76 10.93
CA GLU A 31 6.73 2.58 10.31
C GLU A 31 5.33 2.90 9.76
N LYS A 32 4.50 3.63 10.50
CA LYS A 32 3.17 4.04 10.04
C LYS A 32 3.23 5.01 8.85
N TYR A 33 4.09 6.02 8.90
CA TYR A 33 4.22 7.02 7.83
C TYR A 33 4.88 6.43 6.58
N LEU A 34 5.91 5.61 6.76
CA LEU A 34 6.63 4.89 5.72
C LEU A 34 5.70 3.88 5.02
N PHE A 35 4.84 3.19 5.78
CA PHE A 35 3.84 2.27 5.22
C PHE A 35 2.79 3.01 4.39
N PHE A 36 2.35 4.18 4.84
CA PHE A 36 1.35 4.99 4.12
C PHE A 36 1.87 5.49 2.75
N ILE A 37 3.15 5.84 2.66
CA ILE A 37 3.79 6.31 1.41
C ILE A 37 4.39 5.18 0.56
N TYR A 38 4.44 3.95 1.06
CA TYR A 38 5.24 2.88 0.48
C TYR A 38 4.88 2.58 -0.98
N VAL A 39 3.62 2.25 -1.28
CA VAL A 39 3.19 1.99 -2.67
C VAL A 39 3.34 3.24 -3.52
N GLN A 40 3.01 4.42 -2.98
CA GLN A 40 3.15 5.67 -3.71
C GLN A 40 4.60 5.93 -4.13
N SER A 41 5.57 5.57 -3.29
CA SER A 41 6.99 5.67 -3.61
C SER A 41 7.40 4.71 -4.74
N LEU A 42 6.88 3.49 -4.76
CA LEU A 42 7.13 2.51 -5.84
C LEU A 42 6.52 2.95 -7.18
N ILE A 43 5.42 3.69 -7.13
CA ILE A 43 4.79 4.27 -8.33
C ILE A 43 5.60 5.46 -8.86
N ALA A 44 6.14 6.30 -7.96
CA ALA A 44 6.90 7.49 -8.32
C ALA A 44 8.31 7.15 -8.84
N GLU A 45 8.97 6.18 -8.22
CA GLU A 45 10.30 5.72 -8.59
C GLU A 45 10.29 4.19 -8.77
N PRO A 46 10.53 3.71 -10.01
CA PRO A 46 10.55 2.28 -10.32
C PRO A 46 11.53 1.51 -9.44
N PHE A 47 11.17 0.28 -9.09
CA PHE A 47 12.04 -0.57 -8.29
C PHE A 47 13.44 -0.78 -8.91
N SER A 48 13.54 -0.80 -10.24
CA SER A 48 14.81 -0.99 -10.95
C SER A 48 15.83 0.13 -10.74
N SER A 49 15.39 1.39 -10.55
CA SER A 49 16.29 2.54 -10.37
C SER A 49 16.80 2.69 -8.94
N ARG A 50 16.21 1.96 -7.98
CA ARG A 50 16.55 2.07 -6.55
C ARG A 50 17.90 1.45 -6.20
N SER A 51 18.47 1.89 -5.09
CA SER A 51 19.71 1.33 -4.53
C SER A 51 19.54 -0.15 -4.12
N LEU A 52 20.65 -0.89 -4.00
CA LEU A 52 20.60 -2.30 -3.56
C LEU A 52 20.03 -2.44 -2.14
N THR A 53 20.34 -1.50 -1.25
CA THR A 53 19.83 -1.46 0.12
C THR A 53 18.32 -1.26 0.13
N ASP A 54 17.81 -0.30 -0.65
CA ASP A 54 16.36 -0.05 -0.73
C ASP A 54 15.63 -1.24 -1.35
N LYS A 55 16.23 -1.86 -2.39
CA LYS A 55 15.68 -3.06 -3.00
C LYS A 55 15.58 -4.22 -2.00
N ALA A 56 16.61 -4.40 -1.17
CA ALA A 56 16.61 -5.41 -0.12
C ALA A 56 15.53 -5.12 0.95
N GLU A 57 15.38 -3.86 1.35
CA GLU A 57 14.38 -3.46 2.34
C GLU A 57 12.95 -3.61 1.83
N ILE A 58 12.68 -3.22 0.58
CA ILE A 58 11.39 -3.43 -0.10
C ILE A 58 11.03 -4.92 -0.12
N LYS A 59 11.99 -5.80 -0.44
CA LYS A 59 11.79 -7.25 -0.40
C LYS A 59 11.51 -7.74 1.03
N ARG A 60 12.22 -7.22 2.03
CA ARG A 60 12.07 -7.59 3.45
C ARG A 60 10.71 -7.17 4.02
N LEU A 61 10.25 -5.97 3.71
CA LEU A 61 8.96 -5.42 4.14
C LEU A 61 7.79 -6.12 3.45
N GLY A 62 7.98 -6.54 2.20
CA GLY A 62 6.96 -7.22 1.42
C GLY A 62 5.82 -6.29 0.99
N ARG A 63 4.63 -6.86 0.83
CA ARG A 63 3.47 -6.16 0.27
C ARG A 63 2.62 -5.49 1.36
N PRO A 64 2.24 -4.21 1.20
CA PRO A 64 1.38 -3.53 2.16
C PRO A 64 -0.08 -3.98 1.98
N THR A 65 -0.74 -4.27 3.09
CA THR A 65 -2.14 -4.71 3.16
C THR A 65 -2.99 -3.79 4.05
N PRO A 66 -3.03 -2.47 3.77
CA PRO A 66 -3.79 -1.50 4.55
C PRO A 66 -5.29 -1.77 4.47
N ASN A 67 -6.06 -1.22 5.40
CA ASN A 67 -7.51 -1.22 5.27
C ASN A 67 -7.95 -0.03 4.42
N LEU A 68 -8.41 -0.29 3.20
CA LEU A 68 -8.81 0.78 2.27
C LEU A 68 -10.24 1.25 2.52
N ASN A 69 -10.50 2.52 2.25
CA ASN A 69 -11.80 3.16 2.40
C ASN A 69 -12.50 3.29 1.04
N ILE A 70 -12.56 2.20 0.26
CA ILE A 70 -13.24 2.19 -1.03
C ILE A 70 -14.73 1.90 -0.79
N ILE A 71 -15.57 2.84 -1.21
CA ILE A 71 -17.03 2.70 -1.18
C ILE A 71 -17.54 2.95 -2.60
N GLN A 72 -18.31 2.00 -3.12
CA GLN A 72 -18.92 2.11 -4.44
C GLN A 72 -20.43 1.92 -4.36
N SER A 73 -21.17 2.95 -4.74
CA SER A 73 -22.62 2.89 -4.85
C SER A 73 -22.99 2.24 -6.18
N VAL A 74 -23.63 1.07 -6.12
CA VAL A 74 -24.13 0.36 -7.28
C VAL A 74 -25.64 0.55 -7.35
N SER A 75 -26.13 1.12 -8.45
CA SER A 75 -27.55 1.25 -8.73
C SER A 75 -27.97 0.30 -9.85
N SER A 76 -29.14 -0.29 -9.68
CA SER A 76 -29.84 -1.07 -10.68
C SER A 76 -31.29 -0.59 -10.73
N LYS A 77 -32.02 -0.85 -11.82
CA LYS A 77 -33.40 -0.36 -12.04
C LYS A 77 -34.37 -0.60 -10.86
N LYS A 78 -34.08 -1.57 -9.98
CA LYS A 78 -34.93 -1.97 -8.84
C LYS A 78 -34.32 -1.70 -7.45
N ARG A 79 -33.00 -1.52 -7.33
CA ARG A 79 -32.30 -1.42 -6.02
C ARG A 79 -30.99 -0.66 -6.15
N SER A 80 -30.60 0.04 -5.09
CA SER A 80 -29.25 0.57 -4.89
C SER A 80 -28.62 -0.10 -3.66
N PHE A 81 -27.33 -0.37 -3.72
CA PHE A 81 -26.57 -0.89 -2.60
C PHE A 81 -25.12 -0.42 -2.66
N ASN A 82 -24.47 -0.35 -1.51
CA ASN A 82 -23.06 0.03 -1.43
C ASN A 82 -22.19 -1.22 -1.33
N ARG A 83 -21.14 -1.28 -2.15
CA ARG A 83 -20.03 -2.23 -1.98
C ARG A 83 -18.90 -1.52 -1.27
N THR A 84 -18.36 -2.16 -0.24
CA THR A 84 -17.21 -1.68 0.51
C THR A 84 -16.04 -2.62 0.33
N PHE A 85 -14.83 -2.08 0.46
CA PHE A 85 -13.61 -2.86 0.46
C PHE A 85 -13.66 -3.95 1.55
N ASN A 86 -13.22 -5.17 1.19
CA ASN A 86 -13.06 -6.27 2.13
C ASN A 86 -11.60 -6.75 2.12
N ARG A 87 -10.96 -6.67 3.28
CA ARG A 87 -9.55 -7.06 3.49
C ARG A 87 -9.26 -8.53 3.15
N ALA A 88 -10.27 -9.40 3.13
CA ALA A 88 -10.14 -10.80 2.73
C ALA A 88 -9.53 -10.98 1.33
N ILE A 89 -9.61 -9.95 0.46
CA ILE A 89 -8.98 -9.97 -0.86
C ILE A 89 -7.46 -10.22 -0.81
N TYR A 90 -6.77 -9.70 0.22
CA TYR A 90 -5.31 -9.88 0.36
C TYR A 90 -4.91 -11.30 0.75
N ASN A 91 -5.81 -12.01 1.43
CA ASN A 91 -5.62 -13.41 1.79
C ASN A 91 -5.91 -14.31 0.59
N LYS A 92 -6.95 -13.96 -0.18
CA LYS A 92 -7.34 -14.70 -1.38
C LYS A 92 -6.35 -14.55 -2.53
N HIS A 93 -5.68 -13.39 -2.62
CA HIS A 93 -4.75 -13.06 -3.70
C HIS A 93 -3.47 -12.47 -3.10
N THR A 94 -2.46 -13.33 -2.95
CA THR A 94 -1.19 -13.00 -2.27
C THR A 94 -0.28 -12.05 -3.05
N TRP A 95 -0.62 -11.70 -4.28
CA TRP A 95 0.08 -10.69 -5.05
C TRP A 95 -0.57 -9.30 -4.93
N ILE A 96 -1.79 -9.19 -4.37
CA ILE A 96 -2.49 -7.91 -4.23
C ILE A 96 -1.95 -7.12 -3.02
N CYS A 97 -1.73 -5.83 -3.24
CA CYS A 97 -1.43 -4.85 -2.19
C CYS A 97 -2.35 -3.62 -2.28
N GLY A 98 -2.35 -2.78 -1.25
CA GLY A 98 -3.16 -1.55 -1.19
C GLY A 98 -2.32 -0.29 -1.03
N CYS A 99 -2.82 0.83 -1.58
CA CYS A 99 -2.29 2.16 -1.36
C CYS A 99 -3.38 3.04 -0.76
N GLU A 100 -3.18 3.53 0.46
CA GLU A 100 -4.16 4.40 1.13
C GLU A 100 -4.23 5.78 0.48
N ILE A 101 -3.10 6.32 0.01
CA ILE A 101 -3.02 7.63 -0.67
C ILE A 101 -3.87 7.64 -1.94
N LYS A 102 -3.74 6.61 -2.78
CA LYS A 102 -4.56 6.46 -4.00
C LYS A 102 -5.91 5.82 -3.72
N ASN A 103 -6.14 5.35 -2.48
CA ASN A 103 -7.29 4.55 -2.07
C ASN A 103 -7.64 3.45 -3.09
N ALA A 104 -6.63 2.70 -3.52
CA ALA A 104 -6.74 1.74 -4.61
C ALA A 104 -5.87 0.49 -4.39
N LEU A 105 -6.23 -0.58 -5.09
CA LEU A 105 -5.53 -1.85 -5.06
C LEU A 105 -4.57 -1.99 -6.25
N PHE A 106 -3.45 -2.67 -6.02
CA PHE A 106 -2.35 -2.83 -6.97
C PHE A 106 -1.85 -4.28 -6.97
N CYS A 107 -1.05 -4.63 -7.98
CA CYS A 107 -0.31 -5.88 -8.02
C CYS A 107 1.12 -5.62 -7.57
N PHE A 108 1.53 -6.23 -6.45
CA PHE A 108 2.83 -5.96 -5.83
C PHE A 108 4.00 -6.41 -6.72
N PRO A 109 4.05 -7.64 -7.27
CA PRO A 109 5.16 -7.99 -8.15
C PRO A 109 5.18 -7.14 -9.43
N CYS A 110 4.02 -6.78 -10.01
CA CYS A 110 4.00 -5.85 -11.14
C CYS A 110 4.51 -4.45 -10.80
N LEU A 111 4.35 -3.97 -9.57
CA LEU A 111 4.97 -2.71 -9.12
C LEU A 111 6.50 -2.82 -9.10
N LEU A 112 7.05 -4.00 -8.83
CA LEU A 112 8.50 -4.23 -8.78
C LEU A 112 9.11 -4.50 -10.15
N PHE A 113 8.42 -5.24 -11.00
CA PHE A 113 8.99 -5.77 -12.25
C PHE A 113 8.33 -5.20 -13.51
N GLY A 114 7.32 -4.36 -13.36
CA GLY A 114 6.51 -3.84 -14.44
C GLY A 114 5.28 -4.70 -14.71
N GLY A 115 4.31 -4.12 -15.40
CA GLY A 115 3.04 -4.77 -15.71
C GLY A 115 2.04 -3.81 -16.31
N GLU A 116 0.77 -4.18 -16.27
CA GLU A 116 -0.31 -3.32 -16.76
C GLU A 116 -0.44 -2.03 -15.93
N SER A 117 -0.69 -0.90 -16.60
CA SER A 117 -0.83 0.42 -15.96
C SER A 117 -1.97 0.44 -14.92
N SER A 118 -3.02 -0.35 -15.19
CA SER A 118 -4.19 -0.56 -14.35
C SER A 118 -3.86 -1.21 -13.00
N TRP A 119 -2.70 -1.85 -12.87
CA TRP A 119 -2.20 -2.56 -11.69
C TRP A 119 -0.93 -1.96 -11.09
N THR A 120 -0.31 -1.00 -11.78
CA THR A 120 0.98 -0.41 -11.40
C THR A 120 0.97 1.11 -11.26
N LYS A 121 0.09 1.84 -11.96
CA LYS A 121 0.09 3.32 -11.95
C LYS A 121 -1.19 3.91 -11.36
N THR A 122 -2.34 3.49 -11.90
CA THR A 122 -3.64 3.99 -11.45
C THR A 122 -4.17 3.18 -10.27
N GLY A 123 -3.94 1.87 -10.29
CA GLY A 123 -4.58 0.93 -9.39
C GLY A 123 -6.03 0.66 -9.79
N PHE A 124 -6.69 -0.19 -9.02
CA PHE A 124 -8.08 -0.57 -9.22
C PHE A 124 -8.92 -0.26 -7.99
N THR A 125 -10.07 0.37 -8.24
CA THR A 125 -11.06 0.73 -7.23
C THR A 125 -12.42 0.10 -7.50
N ASP A 126 -12.59 -0.53 -8.67
CA ASP A 126 -13.82 -1.21 -9.05
C ASP A 126 -13.95 -2.57 -8.36
N LEU A 127 -14.66 -2.55 -7.23
CA LEU A 127 -15.01 -3.71 -6.43
C LEU A 127 -16.09 -4.55 -7.10
N ASN A 128 -16.99 -3.95 -7.89
CA ASN A 128 -18.07 -4.67 -8.55
C ASN A 128 -17.54 -5.65 -9.60
N HIS A 129 -16.51 -5.25 -10.34
CA HIS A 129 -15.85 -6.09 -11.35
C HIS A 129 -14.49 -6.64 -10.89
N SER A 130 -14.22 -6.60 -9.58
CA SER A 130 -12.94 -7.05 -9.01
C SER A 130 -12.61 -8.50 -9.39
N GLY A 131 -13.59 -9.41 -9.33
CA GLY A 131 -13.40 -10.82 -9.67
C GLY A 131 -12.95 -11.03 -11.12
N ASP A 132 -13.59 -10.36 -12.07
CA ASP A 132 -13.24 -10.48 -13.50
C ASP A 132 -11.90 -9.82 -13.79
N ARG A 133 -11.62 -8.67 -13.16
CA ARG A 133 -10.34 -7.96 -13.32
C ARG A 133 -9.18 -8.78 -12.79
N ILE A 134 -9.35 -9.41 -11.63
CA ILE A 134 -8.37 -10.31 -11.02
C ILE A 134 -8.13 -11.53 -11.91
N LYS A 135 -9.19 -12.20 -12.37
CA LYS A 135 -9.06 -13.35 -13.29
C LYS A 135 -8.32 -12.97 -14.56
N LYS A 136 -8.69 -11.86 -15.21
CA LYS A 136 -8.03 -11.37 -16.42
C LYS A 136 -6.56 -11.05 -16.18
N HIS A 137 -6.23 -10.44 -15.04
CA HIS A 137 -4.86 -10.11 -14.70
C HIS A 137 -4.02 -11.37 -14.46
N THR A 138 -4.54 -12.35 -13.72
CA THR A 138 -3.83 -13.61 -13.46
C THR A 138 -3.58 -14.42 -14.74
N LEU A 139 -4.42 -14.26 -15.77
CA LEU A 139 -4.26 -14.91 -17.07
C LEU A 139 -3.44 -14.10 -18.09
N SER A 140 -2.99 -12.89 -17.72
CA SER A 140 -2.23 -12.00 -18.59
C SER A 140 -0.76 -12.37 -18.56
N GLU A 141 -0.10 -12.41 -19.72
CA GLU A 141 1.36 -12.66 -19.81
C GLU A 141 2.18 -11.65 -18.98
N LYS A 142 1.62 -10.44 -18.75
CA LYS A 142 2.25 -9.41 -17.93
C LYS A 142 2.27 -9.75 -16.43
N HIS A 143 1.57 -10.81 -16.03
CA HIS A 143 1.55 -11.36 -14.68
C HIS A 143 2.41 -12.63 -14.54
N ASP A 144 3.05 -13.12 -15.61
CA ASP A 144 3.85 -14.36 -15.59
C ASP A 144 5.01 -14.34 -14.58
N TYR A 145 5.40 -13.16 -14.13
CA TYR A 145 6.46 -12.92 -13.15
C TYR A 145 5.94 -12.71 -11.71
N CYS A 146 4.66 -12.94 -11.43
CA CYS A 146 4.01 -12.73 -10.14
C CYS A 146 3.87 -13.98 -9.27
#